data_AF-A0A1J4KZJ9-F1
#
_entry.id   AF-A0A1J4KZJ9-F1
#
_cell.length_a   1.000
_cell.length_b   1.000
_cell.length_c   1.000
_cell.angle_alpha   90.00
_cell.angle_beta   90.00
_cell.angle_gamma   90.00
#
_symmetry.space_group_name_H-M   'P 1'
#
loop_
_entity.id
_entity.type
_entity.pdbx_description
1 polymer ?
#
loop_
_entity_poly.entity_id
_entity_poly.type
_entity_poly.pdbx_seq_one_letter_code
_entity_poly.pdbx_strand_id
1 'polypeptide(L)' 'MIEYNGTNEKYDLADCPDVMALVAKFANKNKLRCVLTLTKDGKPLNEDDTIAAAGLGNGEQLVISTDPRLR' A
#
# COMPACT_ATOMS: atom_id res chain seq x y z
N MET A 1 4.53 5.16 5.31
CA MET A 1 5.67 5.10 4.38
C MET A 1 5.55 3.80 3.62
N ILE A 2 5.74 3.82 2.31
CA ILE A 2 5.62 2.64 1.46
C ILE A 2 6.98 2.42 0.80
N GLU A 3 7.54 1.23 0.98
CA GLU A 3 8.76 0.77 0.33
C GLU A 3 8.40 0.08 -0.99
N TYR A 4 9.03 0.54 -2.08
CA TYR A 4 8.92 -0.05 -3.39
C TYR A 4 10.26 0.01 -4.13
N ASN A 5 10.73 -1.13 -4.64
CA ASN A 5 12.02 -1.26 -5.32
C ASN A 5 13.21 -0.65 -4.54
N GLY A 6 13.22 -0.79 -3.21
CA GLY A 6 14.26 -0.23 -2.34
C GLY A 6 14.18 1.29 -2.13
N THR A 7 13.11 1.93 -2.60
CA THR A 7 12.84 3.36 -2.35
C THR A 7 11.69 3.51 -1.36
N ASN A 8 11.91 4.33 -0.34
CA ASN A 8 10.92 4.64 0.69
C ASN A 8 10.19 5.95 0.37
N GLU A 9 8.88 5.87 0.15
CA GLU A 9 8.05 7.04 -0.11
C GLU A 9 7.06 7.31 1.03
N LYS A 10 6.91 8.58 1.42
CA LYS A 10 5.88 8.99 2.38
C LYS A 10 4.57 9.23 1.65
N TYR A 11 3.50 8.67 2.19
CA TYR A 11 2.13 8.87 1.73
C TYR A 11 1.32 9.47 2.87
N ASP A 12 0.50 10.46 2.55
CA ASP A 12 -0.49 10.98 3.47
C ASP A 12 -1.69 10.03 3.51
N LEU A 13 -1.94 9.48 4.69
CA LEU A 13 -3.03 8.55 4.96
C LEU A 13 -4.36 9.28 5.15
N ALA A 14 -4.35 10.58 5.48
CA ALA A 14 -5.57 11.35 5.72
C ALA A 14 -6.46 11.47 4.48
N ASP A 15 -5.84 11.41 3.29
CA ASP A 15 -6.54 11.43 2.00
C ASP A 15 -7.09 10.05 1.57
N CYS A 16 -6.78 8.98 2.30
CA CYS A 16 -7.12 7.62 1.91
C CYS A 16 -8.17 7.05 2.88
N PRO A 17 -9.42 6.81 2.44
CA PRO A 17 -10.46 6.24 3.32
C PRO A 17 -10.15 4.78 3.74
N ASP A 18 -9.52 4.02 2.85
CA ASP A 18 -9.25 2.59 3.00
C ASP A 18 -7.90 2.20 2.37
N VAL A 19 -7.52 0.95 2.59
CA VAL A 19 -6.29 0.36 2.04
C VAL A 19 -6.33 0.36 0.52
N MET A 20 -7.48 0.08 -0.10
CA MET A 20 -7.64 0.11 -1.57
C MET A 20 -7.28 1.47 -2.17
N ALA A 21 -7.75 2.56 -1.58
CA ALA A 21 -7.45 3.93 -2.01
C ALA A 21 -5.96 4.24 -1.88
N LEU A 22 -5.30 3.75 -0.83
CA LEU A 22 -3.85 3.88 -0.66
C LEU A 22 -3.09 3.12 -1.74
N VAL A 23 -3.48 1.87 -2.04
CA VAL A 23 -2.93 1.07 -3.15
C VAL A 23 -3.12 1.78 -4.48
N ALA A 24 -4.33 2.29 -4.76
CA ALA A 24 -4.65 2.99 -6.00
C ALA A 24 -3.85 4.29 -6.15
N LYS A 25 -3.70 5.08 -5.09
CA LYS A 25 -2.87 6.30 -5.07
C LYS A 25 -1.42 5.97 -5.41
N PHE A 26 -0.88 4.91 -4.81
CA PHE A 26 0.45 4.41 -5.11
C PHE A 26 0.58 3.92 -6.56
N ALA A 27 -0.35 3.10 -7.04
CA ALA A 27 -0.35 2.54 -8.39
C ALA A 27 -0.39 3.64 -9.46
N ASN A 28 -1.29 4.61 -9.29
CA ASN A 28 -1.45 5.73 -10.21
C ASN A 28 -0.19 6.60 -10.28
N LYS A 29 0.41 6.91 -9.12
CA LYS A 29 1.65 7.70 -9.06
C LYS A 29 2.80 6.99 -9.77
N ASN A 30 2.92 5.67 -9.60
CA ASN A 30 4.00 4.86 -10.18
C ASN A 30 3.66 4.28 -11.57
N LYS A 31 2.49 4.62 -12.14
CA LYS A 31 2.00 4.11 -13.44
C LYS A 31 1.96 2.57 -13.51
N LEU A 32 1.65 1.91 -12.40
CA LEU A 32 1.54 0.46 -12.32
C LEU A 32 0.16 0.02 -12.81
N ARG A 33 0.13 -1.07 -13.58
CA ARG A 33 -1.11 -1.68 -14.11
C ARG A 33 -1.31 -3.14 -13.67
N CYS A 34 -0.62 -3.54 -12.60
CA CYS A 34 -0.71 -4.88 -12.03
C CYS A 34 -1.47 -4.87 -10.70
N VAL A 35 -1.89 -6.05 -10.26
CA VAL A 35 -2.44 -6.24 -8.91
C VAL A 35 -1.31 -6.07 -7.90
N LEU A 36 -1.55 -5.21 -6.91
CA LEU A 36 -0.63 -4.85 -5.86
C LEU A 36 -1.20 -5.29 -4.52
N THR A 37 -0.37 -5.85 -3.66
CA THR A 37 -0.74 -6.17 -2.29
C THR A 37 0.14 -5.38 -1.33
N LEU A 38 -0.50 -4.68 -0.40
CA LEU A 38 0.19 -4.02 0.71
C LEU A 38 0.40 -5.02 1.84
N THR A 39 1.62 -5.10 2.36
CA THR A 39 1.96 -5.89 3.54
C THR A 39 2.44 -4.98 4.66
N LYS A 40 1.96 -5.24 5.89
CA LYS A 40 2.43 -4.66 7.14
C LYS A 40 3.02 -5.78 7.99
N ASP A 41 4.25 -5.63 8.48
CA ASP A 41 4.93 -6.64 9.31
C ASP A 41 4.92 -8.06 8.71
N GLY A 42 5.01 -8.15 7.38
CA GLY A 42 4.95 -9.41 6.63
C GLY A 42 3.55 -10.01 6.44
N LYS A 43 2.50 -9.36 6.92
CA LYS A 43 1.10 -9.79 6.74
C LYS A 43 0.39 -8.94 5.69
N PRO A 44 -0.34 -9.54 4.74
CA PRO A 44 -1.11 -8.79 3.76
C PRO A 44 -2.25 -8.05 4.47
N LEU A 45 -2.45 -6.80 4.09
CA LEU A 45 -3.60 -6.01 4.50
C LEU A 45 -4.78 -6.33 3.59
N ASN A 46 -5.98 -6.29 4.16
CA ASN A 46 -7.21 -6.38 3.39
C ASN A 46 -7.50 -5.03 2.74
N GLU A 47 -7.84 -5.02 1.46
CA GLU A 47 -8.08 -3.78 0.69
C GLU A 47 -9.35 -3.06 1.13
N ASP A 48 -10.35 -3.81 1.60
CA ASP A 48 -11.62 -3.28 2.09
C ASP A 48 -11.52 -2.68 3.51
N ASP A 49 -10.41 -2.91 4.20
CA ASP A 49 -10.23 -2.38 5.55
C ASP A 49 -9.96 -0.87 5.49
N THR A 50 -10.63 -0.11 6.37
CA THR A 50 -10.26 1.28 6.60
C THR A 50 -8.81 1.37 7.09
N ILE A 51 -8.13 2.50 6.83
CA ILE A 51 -6.76 2.75 7.31
C ILE A 51 -6.63 2.49 8.83
N ALA A 52 -7.63 2.93 9.60
CA ALA A 52 -7.67 2.72 11.06
C ALA A 52 -7.84 1.24 11.43
N ALA A 53 -8.72 0.50 10.75
CA ALA A 53 -8.95 -0.93 10.99
C ALA A 53 -7.73 -1.79 10.60
N ALA A 54 -7.03 -1.40 9.53
CA ALA A 54 -5.76 -1.98 9.11
C ALA A 54 -4.60 -1.63 10.06
N GLY A 55 -4.84 -0.83 11.12
CA GLY A 55 -3.85 -0.42 12.09
C GLY A 55 -2.74 0.44 11.47
N LEU A 56 -3.05 1.20 10.42
CA LEU A 56 -2.09 2.07 9.74
C LEU A 56 -2.03 3.41 10.46
N GLY A 57 -0.88 3.68 11.08
CA GLY A 57 -0.59 4.93 11.76
C GLY A 57 0.46 5.79 11.04
N ASN A 58 0.75 6.94 11.64
CA ASN A 58 1.82 7.82 11.16
C ASN A 58 3.19 7.16 11.33
N GLY A 59 3.95 7.09 10.23
CA GLY A 59 5.32 6.57 10.22
C GLY A 59 5.47 5.07 10.02
N GLU A 60 4.36 4.33 9.88
CA GLU A 60 4.37 2.90 9.56
C GLU A 60 5.10 2.63 8.24
N GLN A 61 5.89 1.55 8.20
CA GLN A 61 6.54 1.08 6.98
C GLN A 61 5.74 -0.07 6.38
N LEU A 62 5.30 0.13 5.15
CA LEU A 62 4.55 -0.84 4.37
C LEU A 62 5.40 -1.30 3.20
N VAL A 63 5.24 -2.56 2.81
CA VAL A 63 5.91 -3.12 1.65
C VAL A 63 4.86 -3.36 0.57
N ILE A 64 5.14 -2.93 -0.66
CA ILE A 64 4.31 -3.31 -1.80
C ILE A 64 4.92 -4.51 -2.49
N SER A 65 4.09 -5.54 -2.64
CA SER A 65 4.39 -6.72 -3.43
C SER A 65 3.52 -6.70 -4.69
N THR A 66 4.11 -6.98 -5.84
CA THR A 66 3.38 -7.22 -7.09
C THR A 66 3.09 -8.72 -7.15
N ASP A 67 1.88 -9.13 -7.54
CA ASP A 67 1.63 -10.57 -7.74
C ASP A 67 2.56 -11.08 -8.86
N PRO A 68 3.46 -12.04 -8.58
CA PRO A 68 4.42 -12.53 -9.57
C PRO A 68 3.75 -13.29 -10.73
N ARG A 69 2.47 -13.68 -10.60
CA ARG A 69 1.71 -14.44 -11.61
C ARG A 69 1.14 -13.59 -12.73
N LEU A 70 1.15 -12.26 -12.60
CA LEU A 70 0.65 -11.31 -13.61
C LEU A 70 1.78 -10.68 -14.44
N ARG A 71 2.95 -11.31 -14.49
CA ARG A 71 4.09 -10.93 -15.35
C ARG A 71 3.87 -11.31 -16.80
#